data_AF-A0A930R7X3-F1
#
_entry.id   AF-A0A930R7X3-F1
#
_cell.length_a   1.000
_cell.length_b   1.000
_cell.length_c   1.000
_cell.angle_alpha   90.00
_cell.angle_beta   90.00
_cell.angle_gamma   90.00
#
_symmetry.space_group_name_H-M   'P 1'
#
loop_
_entity.id
_entity.type
_entity.pdbx_description
1 polymer ?
#
loop_
_entity_poly.entity_id
_entity_poly.type
_entity_poly.pdbx_seq_one_letter_code
_entity_poly.pdbx_strand_id
1 'polypeptide(L)'
;MVEKFKEKFRALIEDYKVTKNPGEDFVFWYIHRVAPFNFRYVVAAGLILCIAAIYYNIQYVLATILVLWVIAATITIAERVYRKLKQ
;
A
#
# COMPACT_ATOMS: atom_id res chain seq x y z
N MET A 1 -7.59 -0.44 36.92
CA MET A 1 -6.82 -0.04 35.72
C MET A 1 -7.67 -0.02 34.45
N VAL A 2 -8.49 -1.04 34.20
CA VAL A 2 -9.37 -1.11 33.02
C VAL A 2 -10.44 -0.01 33.00
N GLU A 3 -11.04 0.35 34.15
CA GLU A 3 -12.05 1.42 34.18
C GLU A 3 -11.47 2.79 33.83
N LYS A 4 -10.35 3.18 34.44
CA LYS A 4 -9.62 4.41 34.08
C LYS A 4 -9.24 4.47 32.60
N PHE A 5 -8.93 3.32 31.99
CA PHE A 5 -8.66 3.25 30.56
C PHE A 5 -9.94 3.50 29.74
N LYS A 6 -11.06 2.85 30.10
CA LYS A 6 -12.36 3.05 29.44
C LYS A 6 -12.82 4.50 29.52
N GLU A 7 -12.64 5.15 30.66
CA GLU A 7 -12.97 6.58 30.83
C GLU A 7 -12.13 7.47 29.92
N LYS A 8 -10.81 7.29 29.90
CA LYS A 8 -9.93 8.03 28.99
C LYS A 8 -10.28 7.80 27.51
N PHE A 9 -10.64 6.57 27.15
CA PHE A 9 -11.00 6.24 25.78
C PHE A 9 -12.35 6.85 25.37
N ARG A 10 -13.33 6.88 26.30
CA ARG A 10 -14.60 7.59 26.07
C ARG A 10 -14.39 9.08 25.86
N ALA A 11 -13.59 9.72 26.71
CA ALA A 11 -13.25 11.13 26.55
C ALA A 11 -12.58 11.39 25.19
N LEU A 12 -11.69 10.49 24.74
CA LEU A 12 -11.06 10.59 23.42
C LEU A 12 -12.05 10.48 22.26
N ILE A 13 -13.05 9.61 22.38
CA ILE A 13 -14.08 9.43 21.35
C ILE A 13 -15.03 10.62 21.30
N GLU A 14 -15.39 11.19 22.45
CA GLU A 14 -16.21 12.40 22.51
C GLU A 14 -15.47 13.58 21.88
N ASP A 15 -14.18 13.75 22.22
CA ASP A 15 -13.34 14.78 21.63
C ASP A 15 -13.19 14.59 20.10
N TYR A 16 -12.99 13.36 19.63
CA TYR A 16 -12.98 13.02 18.21
C TYR A 16 -14.29 13.41 17.51
N LYS A 17 -15.46 13.10 18.10
CA LYS A 17 -16.75 13.41 17.46
C LYS A 17 -16.96 14.90 17.25
N VAL A 18 -16.41 15.74 18.12
CA VAL A 18 -16.54 17.20 18.09
C VAL A 18 -15.49 17.85 17.18
N THR A 19 -14.25 17.35 17.22
CA THR A 19 -13.10 18.02 16.60
C THR A 19 -12.65 17.42 15.27
N LYS A 20 -13.23 16.29 14.86
CA LYS A 20 -12.93 15.69 13.55
C LYS A 20 -13.35 16.59 12.41
N ASN A 21 -12.55 16.56 11.35
CA ASN A 21 -12.98 17.10 10.07
C ASN A 21 -14.02 16.18 9.39
N PRO A 22 -14.89 16.72 8.52
CA PRO A 22 -15.81 15.90 7.74
C PRO A 22 -15.03 14.89 6.88
N GLY A 23 -15.33 13.60 7.07
CA GLY A 23 -14.65 12.49 6.38
C GLY A 23 -13.33 12.04 7.01
N GLU A 24 -12.87 12.65 8.11
CA GLU A 24 -11.66 12.24 8.83
C GLU A 24 -11.93 11.01 9.70
N ASP A 25 -11.07 9.99 9.60
CA ASP A 25 -11.15 8.76 10.40
C ASP A 25 -10.54 8.94 11.79
N PHE A 26 -11.01 8.17 12.77
CA PHE A 26 -10.51 8.22 14.15
C PHE A 26 -9.01 7.98 14.24
N VAL A 27 -8.49 7.06 13.43
CA VAL A 27 -7.05 6.73 13.44
C VAL A 27 -6.22 7.92 12.94
N PHE A 28 -6.64 8.57 11.85
CA PHE A 28 -5.96 9.75 11.32
C PHE A 28 -6.04 10.93 12.29
N TRP A 29 -7.23 11.19 12.84
CA TRP A 29 -7.43 12.21 13.85
C TRP A 29 -6.52 11.99 15.07
N TYR A 30 -6.47 10.75 15.56
CA TYR A 30 -5.64 10.36 16.70
C TYR A 30 -4.16 10.58 16.42
N ILE A 31 -3.67 10.15 15.25
CA ILE A 31 -2.26 10.31 14.85
C ILE A 31 -1.89 11.80 14.78
N HIS A 32 -2.73 12.63 14.17
CA HIS A 32 -2.42 14.04 13.97
C HIS A 32 -2.54 14.91 15.21
N ARG A 33 -3.41 14.57 16.18
CA ARG A 33 -3.71 15.44 17.32
C ARG A 33 -3.25 14.87 18.66
N VAL A 34 -3.35 13.56 18.87
CA VAL A 34 -3.13 12.94 20.19
C VAL A 34 -1.83 12.15 20.26
N ALA A 35 -1.42 11.50 19.17
CA ALA A 35 -0.25 10.64 19.19
C ALA A 35 1.04 11.45 19.42
N PRO A 36 1.99 10.91 20.22
CA PRO A 36 3.27 11.55 20.47
C PRO A 36 4.05 11.70 19.17
N PHE A 37 4.86 12.76 19.09
CA PHE A 37 5.56 13.16 17.85
C PHE A 37 6.31 12.01 17.19
N ASN A 38 7.05 11.21 17.97
CA ASN A 38 7.80 10.05 17.49
C ASN A 38 6.92 8.99 16.82
N PHE A 39 5.70 8.75 17.32
CA PHE A 39 4.79 7.75 16.76
C PHE A 39 4.26 8.16 15.38
N ARG A 40 4.11 9.47 15.13
CA ARG A 40 3.68 9.99 13.82
C ARG A 40 4.68 9.64 12.73
N TYR A 41 5.98 9.77 13.01
CA TYR A 41 7.04 9.39 12.06
C TYR A 41 7.10 7.89 11.82
N VAL A 42 6.85 7.07 12.84
CA VAL A 42 6.79 5.61 12.68
C VAL A 42 5.66 5.22 11.74
N VAL A 43 4.46 5.80 11.91
CA VAL A 43 3.33 5.54 11.02
C VAL A 43 3.60 6.05 9.60
N ALA A 44 4.17 7.25 9.45
CA ALA A 44 4.53 7.79 8.15
C ALA A 44 5.58 6.92 7.41
N ALA A 45 6.63 6.49 8.12
CA ALA A 45 7.64 5.59 7.58
C ALA A 45 7.04 4.23 7.19
N GLY A 46 6.15 3.68 8.00
CA GLY A 46 5.42 2.45 7.70
C GLY A 46 4.58 2.57 6.42
N LEU A 47 3.85 3.68 6.25
CA LEU A 47 3.08 3.97 5.03
C LEU A 47 3.98 4.06 3.79
N ILE A 48 5.11 4.76 3.88
CA ILE A 48 6.07 4.89 2.78
C ILE A 48 6.63 3.51 2.40
N LEU A 49 6.99 2.69 3.39
CA LEU A 49 7.48 1.33 3.15
C LEU A 49 6.40 0.43 2.52
N CYS A 50 5.14 0.53 2.94
CA CYS A 50 4.03 -0.19 2.32
C CYS A 50 3.81 0.24 0.87
N ILE A 51 3.82 1.55 0.60
CA ILE A 51 3.70 2.09 -0.77
C ILE A 51 4.88 1.61 -1.63
N ALA A 52 6.10 1.68 -1.10
CA ALA A 52 7.29 1.19 -1.78
C ALA A 52 7.20 -0.31 -2.07
N ALA A 53 6.77 -1.11 -1.09
CA ALA A 53 6.60 -2.56 -1.27
C ALA A 53 5.56 -2.89 -2.35
N ILE A 54 4.43 -2.17 -2.39
CA ILE A 54 3.40 -2.31 -3.43
C ILE A 54 3.98 -1.93 -4.80
N TYR A 55 4.71 -0.80 -4.88
CA TYR A 55 5.29 -0.31 -6.11
C TYR A 55 6.33 -1.28 -6.68
N TYR A 56 7.24 -1.78 -5.84
CA TYR A 56 8.21 -2.81 -6.23
C TYR A 56 7.48 -4.06 -6.72
N ASN A 57 6.44 -4.52 -6.03
CA ASN A 57 5.69 -5.70 -6.42
C ASN A 57 4.98 -5.52 -7.78
N ILE A 58 4.36 -4.35 -8.02
CA ILE A 58 3.79 -4.00 -9.33
C ILE A 58 4.87 -3.98 -10.42
N GLN A 59 6.04 -3.40 -10.14
CA GLN A 59 7.16 -3.36 -11.08
C GLN A 59 7.67 -4.78 -11.43
N TYR A 60 7.75 -5.67 -10.44
CA TYR A 60 8.09 -7.08 -10.64
C TYR A 60 7.05 -7.82 -11.49
N VAL A 61 5.76 -7.60 -11.23
CA VAL A 61 4.68 -8.18 -12.02
C VAL A 61 4.75 -7.66 -13.46
N LEU A 62 4.88 -6.36 -13.68
CA LEU A 62 4.97 -5.76 -15.02
C LEU A 62 6.17 -6.30 -15.80
N ALA A 63 7.34 -6.38 -15.16
CA ALA A 63 8.55 -6.93 -15.76
C ALA A 63 8.37 -8.41 -16.16
N THR A 64 7.70 -9.19 -15.32
CA THR A 64 7.43 -10.61 -15.60
C THR A 64 6.51 -10.79 -16.81
N ILE A 65 5.44 -10.01 -16.94
CA ILE A 65 4.56 -10.14 -18.12
C ILE A 65 5.30 -9.71 -19.38
N LEU A 66 6.18 -8.71 -19.31
CA LEU A 66 6.97 -8.21 -20.45
C LEU A 66 7.96 -9.28 -20.92
N VAL A 67 8.65 -9.96 -19.99
CA VAL A 67 9.53 -11.10 -20.31
C VAL A 67 8.75 -12.24 -20.96
N LEU A 68 7.59 -12.61 -20.42
CA LEU A 68 6.74 -13.65 -21.03
C LEU A 68 6.28 -13.26 -22.44
N TRP A 69 5.97 -11.98 -22.66
CA TRP A 69 5.58 -11.45 -23.96
C TRP A 69 6.72 -11.53 -24.98
N VAL A 70 7.95 -11.19 -24.57
CA VAL A 70 9.16 -11.32 -25.40
C VAL A 70 9.43 -12.78 -25.76
N ILE A 71 9.29 -13.72 -24.81
CA ILE A 71 9.44 -15.15 -25.05
C ILE A 71 8.40 -15.63 -26.09
N ALA A 72 7.13 -15.29 -25.91
CA ALA A 72 6.06 -15.68 -26.82
C ALA A 72 6.26 -15.12 -28.25
N ALA A 73 6.69 -13.85 -28.37
CA ALA A 73 7.03 -13.24 -29.65
C ALA A 73 8.19 -13.97 -30.34
N THR A 74 9.23 -14.32 -29.58
CA THR A 74 10.40 -15.04 -30.08
C THR A 74 10.02 -16.43 -30.61
N ILE A 75 9.17 -17.18 -29.87
CA ILE A 75 8.66 -18.49 -30.31
C ILE A 75 7.88 -18.35 -31.62
N THR A 76 7.00 -17.36 -31.70
CA THR A 76 6.16 -17.14 -32.90
C THR A 76 7.01 -16.83 -34.13
N ILE A 77 8.05 -16.00 -33.97
CA ILE A 77 8.99 -15.67 -35.06
C ILE A 77 9.78 -16.91 -35.46
N ALA A 78 10.33 -17.65 -34.50
CA ALA A 78 11.08 -18.87 -34.76
C ALA A 78 10.22 -19.92 -35.50
N GLU A 79 8.97 -20.10 -35.10
CA GLU A 79 8.03 -21.01 -35.76
C GLU A 79 7.71 -20.55 -37.20
N ARG A 80 7.56 -19.23 -37.41
CA ARG A 80 7.34 -18.66 -38.75
C ARG A 80 8.56 -18.85 -39.66
N VAL A 81 9.77 -18.67 -39.14
CA VAL A 81 11.03 -18.91 -39.85
C VAL A 81 11.19 -20.40 -40.16
N TYR A 82 10.95 -21.27 -39.19
CA TYR A 82 11.01 -22.71 -39.36
C TYR A 82 10.02 -23.22 -40.42
N ARG A 83 8.78 -22.71 -40.42
CA ARG A 83 7.79 -23.01 -41.47
C ARG A 83 8.25 -22.56 -42.86
N LYS A 84 8.88 -21.38 -42.97
CA LYS A 84 9.43 -20.89 -44.24
C LYS A 84 10.63 -21.69 -44.75
N LEU A 85 11.45 -22.24 -43.86
CA LEU A 85 12.61 -23.08 -44.23
C LEU A 85 12.23 -24.51 -44.62
N LYS A 86 11.03 -24.96 -44.23
CA LYS A 86 10.50 -26.30 -44.54
C LYS A 86 9.71 -26.35 -45.85
N GLN A 87 9.29 -25.20 -46.39
CA GLN A 87 8.79 -25.04 -47.76
C GLN A 87 9.96 -24.88 -48.73
#